data_AF-A0A8C8BAA0-F1
#
_entry.id   AF-A0A8C8BAA0-F1
#
_cell.length_a   1.000
_cell.length_b   1.000
_cell.length_c   1.000
_cell.angle_alpha   90.00
_cell.angle_beta   90.00
_cell.angle_gamma   90.00
#
_symmetry.space_group_name_H-M   'P 1'
#
loop_
_entity.id
_entity.type
_entity.pdbx_description
1 polymer ?
#
loop_
_entity_poly.entity_id
_entity_poly.type
_entity_poly.pdbx_seq_one_letter_code
_entity_poly.pdbx_strand_id
1 'polypeptide(L)' 'LSSGFNVEYAAGPFSLFFLAEYANIILINTLTTILFLNPSSLNLTPKLFSVTLATKVLLLSSGFL' A
#
# COMPACT_ATOMS: atom_id res chain seq x y z
N LEU A 1 17.75 -0.71 22.51
CA LEU A 1 18.10 -0.08 23.81
C LEU A 1 18.24 1.41 23.59
N SER A 2 17.78 2.22 24.56
CA SER A 2 17.56 3.68 24.50
C SER A 2 16.22 4.11 23.89
N SER A 3 15.15 3.61 24.53
CA SER A 3 13.88 4.32 24.68
C SER A 3 14.08 5.35 25.79
N GLY A 4 13.71 6.62 25.60
CA GLY A 4 13.85 7.57 26.72
C GLY A 4 13.52 9.03 26.40
N PHE A 5 14.47 9.79 25.86
CA PHE A 5 14.41 11.26 25.96
C PHE A 5 14.71 12.06 24.67
N ASN A 6 14.96 11.38 23.54
CA ASN A 6 15.16 12.03 22.22
C ASN A 6 14.07 11.65 21.19
N VAL A 7 13.05 10.92 21.64
CA VAL A 7 12.04 10.25 20.81
C VAL A 7 10.91 11.18 20.38
N GLU A 8 10.60 12.25 21.11
CA GLU A 8 9.42 13.07 20.79
C GLU A 8 9.58 13.97 19.56
N TYR A 9 10.82 14.30 19.15
CA TYR A 9 11.11 15.14 17.97
C TYR A 9 11.80 14.38 16.81
N ALA A 10 12.36 13.20 17.08
CA ALA A 10 12.94 12.32 16.06
C ALA A 10 11.99 11.18 15.64
N ALA A 11 10.88 10.95 16.35
CA ALA A 11 9.85 9.99 15.94
C ALA A 11 9.14 10.38 14.64
N GLY A 12 9.02 11.68 14.33
CA GLY A 12 8.40 12.15 13.09
C GLY A 12 9.13 11.62 11.85
N PRO A 13 10.42 11.95 11.64
CA PRO A 13 11.20 11.45 10.50
C PRO A 13 11.32 9.93 10.48
N PHE A 14 11.48 9.28 11.63
CA PHE A 14 11.54 7.82 11.73
C PHE A 14 10.22 7.15 11.35
N SER A 15 9.09 7.66 11.83
CA SER A 15 7.75 7.18 11.45
C SER A 15 7.46 7.43 9.97
N LEU A 16 7.97 8.52 9.40
CA LEU A 16 7.85 8.81 7.97
C LEU A 16 8.65 7.80 7.13
N PHE A 17 9.80 7.33 7.61
CA PHE A 17 10.56 6.26 6.94
C PHE A 17 9.78 4.94 6.90
N PHE A 18 9.21 4.49 8.02
CA PHE A 18 8.35 3.29 8.02
C PHE A 18 7.12 3.47 7.13
N LEU A 19 6.45 4.62 7.24
CA LEU A 19 5.28 4.93 6.42
C LEU A 19 5.63 4.94 4.92
N ALA A 20 6.78 5.50 4.54
CA ALA A 20 7.26 5.51 3.17
C ALA A 20 7.58 4.10 2.66
N GLU A 21 8.15 3.23 3.50
CA GLU A 21 8.38 1.83 3.15
C GLU A 21 7.08 1.07 2.88
N TYR A 22 6.09 1.20 3.77
CA TYR A 22 4.76 0.61 3.55
C TYR A 22 4.06 1.20 2.33
N ALA A 23 4.16 2.51 2.10
CA ALA A 23 3.61 3.17 0.93
C ALA A 23 4.25 2.63 -0.37
N ASN A 24 5.57 2.38 -0.36
CA ASN A 24 6.26 1.79 -1.51
C ASN A 24 5.78 0.36 -1.81
N ILE A 25 5.58 -0.46 -0.77
CA ILE A 25 5.05 -1.83 -0.93
C ILE A 25 3.64 -1.79 -1.56
N ILE A 26 2.76 -0.94 -1.06
CA ILE A 26 1.40 -0.78 -1.59
C ILE A 26 1.43 -0.24 -3.03
N LEU A 27 2.33 0.69 -3.34
CA LEU A 27 2.50 1.28 -4.68
C LEU A 27 2.93 0.21 -5.68
N ILE A 28 3.95 -0.58 -5.36
CA ILE A 28 4.45 -1.67 -6.23
C ILE A 28 3.35 -2.72 -6.46
N ASN A 29 2.59 -3.08 -5.42
CA ASN A 29 1.47 -4.01 -5.54
C ASN A 29 0.32 -3.43 -6.38
N THR A 30 0.09 -2.12 -6.30
CA THR A 30 -0.91 -1.42 -7.13
C THR A 30 -0.49 -1.40 -8.60
N LEU A 31 0.76 -1.05 -8.90
CA LEU A 31 1.28 -1.09 -10.27
C LEU A 31 1.24 -2.50 -10.86
N THR A 32 1.66 -3.50 -10.09
CA THR A 32 1.58 -4.91 -10.51
C THR A 32 0.14 -5.33 -10.80
N THR A 33 -0.82 -4.89 -9.97
CA THR A 33 -2.24 -5.19 -10.16
C THR A 33 -2.81 -4.54 -11.42
N ILE A 34 -2.43 -3.30 -11.71
CA ILE A 34 -2.87 -2.58 -12.93
C ILE A 34 -2.27 -3.22 -14.18
N LEU A 35 -0.98 -3.55 -14.16
CA LEU A 35 -0.24 -4.07 -15.31
C LEU A 35 -0.59 -5.54 -15.63
N PHE A 36 -0.74 -6.39 -14.61
CA PHE A 36 -0.89 -7.84 -14.80
C PHE A 36 -2.29 -8.38 -14.46
N LEU A 37 -3.03 -7.73 -13.57
CA LEU A 37 -4.31 -8.22 -13.02
C LEU A 37 -5.48 -7.30 -13.42
N ASN A 38 -5.48 -6.86 -14.68
CA ASN A 38 -6.41 -5.89 -15.24
C ASN A 38 -7.83 -5.95 -14.59
N PRO A 39 -8.20 -4.97 -13.77
CA PRO A 39 -9.50 -4.94 -13.08
C PRO A 39 -10.68 -4.60 -14.00
N SER A 40 -10.43 -4.17 -15.25
CA SER A 40 -11.47 -3.79 -16.22
C SER A 40 -12.01 -4.95 -17.06
N SER A 41 -11.50 -6.17 -16.89
CA SER A 41 -11.92 -7.34 -17.68
C SER A 41 -13.42 -7.65 -17.62
N LEU A 42 -14.13 -7.11 -16.61
CA LEU A 42 -15.53 -7.39 -16.35
C LEU A 42 -16.50 -6.26 -16.75
N ASN A 43 -16.08 -5.23 -17.51
CA ASN A 43 -16.92 -4.09 -17.91
C ASN A 43 -17.72 -3.49 -16.73
N LEU A 44 -17.05 -3.27 -15.61
CA LEU A 44 -17.66 -2.75 -14.38
C LEU A 44 -17.85 -1.24 -14.46
N THR A 45 -18.91 -0.73 -13.82
CA THR A 45 -19.12 0.71 -13.63
C THR A 45 -17.91 1.33 -12.92
N PRO A 46 -17.60 2.62 -13.17
CA PRO A 46 -16.40 3.26 -12.63
C PRO A 46 -16.33 3.23 -11.09
N LYS A 47 -17.48 3.17 -10.40
CA LYS A 47 -17.52 3.01 -8.94
C LYS A 47 -17.10 1.62 -8.48
N LEU A 48 -17.48 0.57 -9.21
CA LEU A 48 -17.08 -0.80 -8.91
C LEU A 48 -15.64 -1.08 -9.32
N PHE A 49 -15.13 -0.40 -10.35
CA PHE A 49 -13.74 -0.48 -10.77
C PHE A 49 -12.76 -0.13 -9.64
N SER A 50 -13.00 0.96 -8.89
CA SER A 50 -12.14 1.32 -7.76
C SER A 50 -12.17 0.26 -6.65
N VAL A 51 -13.33 -0.35 -6.40
CA VAL A 51 -13.48 -1.38 -5.37
C VAL A 51 -12.78 -2.68 -5.79
N THR A 52 -12.93 -3.11 -7.05
CA THR A 52 -12.27 -4.32 -7.55
C THR A 52 -10.76 -4.17 -7.69
N LEU A 53 -10.27 -2.96 -8.00
CA LEU A 53 -8.85 -2.65 -7.91
C LEU A 53 -8.38 -2.77 -6.46
N ALA A 54 -9.05 -2.12 -5.50
CA ALA A 54 -8.65 -2.16 -4.10
C ALA A 54 -8.64 -3.57 -3.51
N THR A 55 -9.65 -4.41 -3.80
CA THR A 55 -9.68 -5.79 -3.31
C THR A 55 -8.57 -6.64 -3.90
N LYS A 56 -8.24 -6.48 -5.19
CA LYS A 56 -7.11 -7.20 -5.83
C LYS A 56 -5.76 -6.77 -5.26
N VAL A 57 -5.56 -5.47 -5.04
CA VAL A 57 -4.32 -4.95 -4.42
C VAL A 57 -4.17 -5.47 -3.00
N LEU A 58 -5.25 -5.47 -2.20
CA LEU A 58 -5.21 -6.00 -0.82
C LEU A 58 -4.90 -7.50 -0.80
N LEU A 59 -5.55 -8.27 -1.68
CA LEU A 59 -5.30 -9.71 -1.80
C LEU A 59 -3.84 -9.99 -2.19
N LEU A 60 -3.28 -9.22 -3.14
CA LEU A 60 -1.88 -9.35 -3.53
C LEU A 60 -0.95 -8.97 -2.36
N SER A 61 -1.25 -7.88 -1.65
CA SER A 61 -0.41 -7.39 -0.54
C SER A 61 -0.36 -8.36 0.65
N SER A 62 -1.44 -9.09 0.93
CA SER A 62 -1.49 -10.09 2.02
C SER A 62 -0.60 -11.32 1.79
N GLY A 63 -0.09 -11.55 0.57
CA GLY A 63 0.87 -12.61 0.29
C GLY A 63 2.34 -12.18 0.38
N PHE A 64 2.61 -10.87 0.45
CA PHE A 64 3.96 -10.29 0.50
C PHE A 64 4.32 -9.72 1.89
N LEU A 65 3.31 -9.41 2.72
CA LEU A 65 3.46 -8.98 4.11
C LEU A 65 3.46 -10.20 5.05
#